data_AF-I3D3P5-F1
#
_entry.id   AF-I3D3P5-F1
#
_cell.length_a   1.000
_cell.length_b   1.000
_cell.length_c   1.000
_cell.angle_alpha   90.00
_cell.angle_beta   90.00
_cell.angle_gamma   90.00
#
_symmetry.space_group_name_H-M   'P 1'
#
loop_
_entity.id
_entity.type
_entity.pdbx_description
1 polymer ?
#
loop_
_entity_poly.entity_id
_entity_poly.type
_entity_poly.pdbx_seq_one_letter_code
_entity_poly.pdbx_strand_id
1 'polypeptide(L)'
;MQLKNVVPMIPALVILIPPLLAAVGLRLVLYVGIHRIIHVITSYLQDSKEGKPRYLNYVSTIEGIIGIGILWVGFNLFFTDQIDYNTRYLIGGTLVIGFAIIAFSLIDRIRARVLTHMFKRDVYIRILTIMVIAIIVAGVVSVNNSIADA
;
A
#
# COMPACT_ATOMS: atom_id res chain seq x y z
N MET A 1 -31.30 35.98 18.59
CA MET A 1 -31.36 34.81 17.69
C MET A 1 -29.97 34.67 17.07
N GLN A 2 -29.12 33.80 17.63
CA GLN A 2 -27.73 33.65 17.18
C GLN A 2 -27.73 32.93 15.83
N LEU A 3 -27.30 33.61 14.75
CA LEU A 3 -26.98 32.95 13.49
C LEU A 3 -25.82 31.99 13.75
N LYS A 4 -26.12 30.70 13.73
CA LYS A 4 -25.14 29.62 13.70
C LYS A 4 -24.24 29.89 12.50
N ASN A 5 -22.98 30.22 12.76
CA ASN A 5 -21.96 30.42 11.75
C ASN A 5 -21.65 29.05 11.12
N VAL A 6 -22.53 28.57 10.25
CA VAL A 6 -22.29 27.36 9.47
C VAL A 6 -21.40 27.79 8.32
N VAL A 7 -20.09 27.89 8.60
CA VAL A 7 -19.11 27.87 7.52
C VAL A 7 -19.39 26.57 6.75
N PRO A 8 -19.67 26.61 5.44
CA PRO A 8 -19.84 25.38 4.68
C PRO A 8 -18.59 24.52 4.93
N MET A 9 -18.80 23.34 5.51
CA MET A 9 -17.71 22.46 5.97
C MET A 9 -16.86 21.95 4.79
N ILE A 10 -17.42 22.02 3.58
CA ILE A 10 -16.85 21.57 2.32
C ILE A 10 -15.54 22.32 1.98
N PRO A 11 -15.50 23.67 1.86
CA PRO A 11 -14.25 24.38 1.56
C PRO A 11 -13.17 24.24 2.65
N ALA A 12 -13.54 24.16 3.94
CA ALA A 12 -12.56 24.00 5.01
C ALA A 12 -11.88 22.62 5.00
N LEU A 13 -12.63 21.55 4.74
CA LEU A 13 -12.10 20.18 4.64
C LEU A 13 -11.21 20.02 3.40
N VAL A 14 -11.58 20.61 2.27
CA VAL A 14 -10.76 20.58 1.03
C VAL A 14 -9.43 21.32 1.21
N ILE A 15 -9.38 22.37 2.02
CA ILE A 15 -8.14 23.13 2.26
C ILE A 15 -7.25 22.48 3.33
N LEU A 16 -7.85 21.87 4.37
CA LEU A 16 -7.10 21.34 5.53
C LEU A 16 -6.70 19.87 5.40
N ILE A 17 -7.52 19.04 4.76
CA ILE A 17 -7.24 17.60 4.66
C ILE A 17 -6.00 17.32 3.81
N PRO A 18 -5.85 17.87 2.59
CA PRO A 18 -4.68 17.58 1.76
C PRO A 18 -3.34 17.89 2.43
N PRO A 19 -3.10 19.05 3.07
CA PRO A 19 -1.83 19.31 3.77
C PRO A 19 -1.66 18.42 5.01
N LEU A 20 -2.73 18.04 5.70
CA LEU A 20 -2.64 17.11 6.83
C LEU A 20 -2.25 15.70 6.37
N LEU A 21 -2.88 15.19 5.31
CA LEU A 21 -2.53 13.93 4.68
C LEU A 21 -1.07 13.96 4.19
N ALA A 22 -0.65 15.04 3.53
CA ALA A 22 0.74 15.19 3.11
C ALA A 22 1.73 15.12 4.29
N ALA A 23 1.42 15.76 5.42
CA ALA A 23 2.26 15.70 6.63
C ALA A 23 2.32 14.30 7.24
N VAL A 24 1.19 13.57 7.28
CA VAL A 24 1.15 12.17 7.73
C VAL A 24 1.92 11.27 6.77
N GLY A 25 1.72 11.45 5.46
CA GLY A 25 2.43 10.72 4.42
C GLY A 25 3.94 10.92 4.49
N LEU A 26 4.39 12.16 4.71
CA LEU A 26 5.81 12.48 4.91
C LEU A 26 6.39 11.72 6.11
N ARG A 27 5.68 11.72 7.25
CA ARG A 27 6.12 10.94 8.43
C ARG A 27 6.18 9.46 8.11
N LEU A 28 5.19 8.93 7.38
CA LEU A 28 5.15 7.53 6.99
C LEU A 28 6.35 7.17 6.10
N VAL A 29 6.70 8.01 5.12
CA VAL A 29 7.89 7.82 4.28
C VAL A 29 9.18 7.85 5.10
N LEU A 30 9.33 8.81 6.01
CA LEU A 30 10.56 8.94 6.83
C LEU A 30 10.72 7.78 7.83
N TYR A 31 9.69 7.50 8.62
CA TYR A 31 9.77 6.52 9.72
C TYR A 31 9.55 5.08 9.30
N VAL A 32 8.65 4.82 8.34
CA VAL A 32 8.33 3.46 7.91
C VAL A 32 9.15 3.09 6.68
N GLY A 33 9.33 4.02 5.74
CA GLY A 33 10.14 3.80 4.54
C GLY A 33 11.63 3.85 4.84
N ILE A 34 12.17 5.06 4.98
CA ILE A 34 13.62 5.31 5.03
C ILE A 34 14.27 4.62 6.23
N HIS A 35 13.77 4.86 7.44
CA HIS A 35 14.35 4.27 8.66
C HIS A 35 14.43 2.74 8.58
N ARG A 36 13.38 2.10 8.05
CA ARG A 36 13.31 0.64 7.98
C ARG A 36 14.15 0.07 6.84
N ILE A 37 14.28 0.79 5.72
CA ILE A 37 15.22 0.43 4.64
C ILE A 37 16.67 0.49 5.15
N ILE A 38 17.05 1.55 5.88
CA ILE A 38 18.39 1.67 6.48
C ILE A 38 18.66 0.49 7.42
N HIS A 39 17.67 0.12 8.25
CA HIS A 39 17.79 -1.06 9.10
C HIS A 39 17.99 -2.36 8.29
N VAL A 40 17.25 -2.56 7.20
CA VAL A 40 17.43 -3.73 6.33
C VAL A 40 18.84 -3.77 5.73
N ILE A 41 19.33 -2.65 5.19
CA ILE A 41 20.68 -2.57 4.60
C ILE A 41 21.76 -2.87 5.65
N THR A 42 21.67 -2.24 6.82
CA THR A 42 22.64 -2.44 7.90
C THR A 42 22.64 -3.88 8.42
N SER A 43 21.47 -4.47 8.67
CA SER A 43 21.35 -5.88 9.05
C SER A 43 21.88 -6.84 7.97
N TYR A 44 21.62 -6.55 6.69
CA TYR A 44 22.17 -7.32 5.58
C TYR A 44 23.70 -7.32 5.58
N LEU A 45 24.33 -6.14 5.72
CA LEU A 45 25.78 -6.03 5.75
C LEU A 45 26.40 -6.76 6.94
N GLN A 46 25.76 -6.71 8.11
CA GLN A 46 26.21 -7.44 9.30
C GLN A 46 26.09 -8.95 9.10
N ASP A 47 24.91 -9.45 8.76
CA ASP A 47 24.64 -10.89 8.60
C ASP A 47 25.47 -11.50 7.46
N SER A 48 25.81 -10.70 6.44
CA SER A 48 26.66 -11.14 5.32
C SER A 48 28.11 -11.32 5.77
N LYS A 49 28.62 -10.47 6.66
CA LYS A 49 29.96 -10.64 7.27
C LYS A 49 30.00 -11.86 8.19
N GLU A 50 28.88 -12.17 8.84
CA GLU A 50 28.72 -13.36 9.69
C GLU A 50 28.39 -14.64 8.90
N GLY A 51 28.24 -14.55 7.57
CA GLY A 51 27.98 -15.69 6.68
C GLY A 51 26.58 -16.29 6.79
N LYS A 52 25.63 -15.61 7.44
CA LYS A 52 24.25 -16.11 7.68
C LYS A 52 23.17 -15.12 7.20
N PRO A 53 23.19 -14.68 5.92
CA PRO A 53 22.22 -13.71 5.42
C PRO A 53 20.78 -14.27 5.45
N ARG A 54 19.87 -13.57 6.15
CA ARG A 54 18.45 -13.94 6.28
C ARG A 54 17.59 -13.27 5.20
N TYR A 55 17.80 -13.64 3.94
CA TYR A 55 17.14 -13.03 2.78
C TYR A 55 15.62 -12.94 2.88
N LEU A 56 14.96 -13.98 3.41
CA LEU A 56 13.51 -13.97 3.57
C LEU A 56 13.01 -12.85 4.50
N ASN A 57 13.77 -12.51 5.54
CA ASN A 57 13.43 -11.43 6.47
C ASN A 57 13.56 -10.03 5.82
N TYR A 58 14.57 -9.85 4.97
CA TYR A 58 14.79 -8.60 4.24
C TYR A 58 13.68 -8.36 3.22
N VAL A 59 13.37 -9.37 2.41
CA VAL A 59 12.30 -9.32 1.41
C VAL A 59 10.95 -9.06 2.08
N SER A 60 10.61 -9.82 3.13
CA SER A 60 9.39 -9.60 3.91
C SER A 60 9.27 -8.17 4.44
N THR A 61 10.37 -7.60 4.94
CA THR A 61 10.37 -6.22 5.45
C THR A 61 10.14 -5.20 4.34
N ILE A 62 10.79 -5.35 3.19
CA ILE A 62 10.62 -4.48 2.02
C ILE A 62 9.18 -4.57 1.51
N GLU A 63 8.63 -5.78 1.39
CA GLU A 63 7.25 -6.00 0.95
C GLU A 63 6.25 -5.39 1.92
N GLY A 64 6.53 -5.42 3.22
CA GLY A 64 5.73 -4.74 4.23
C GLY A 64 5.71 -3.22 4.02
N ILE A 65 6.86 -2.62 3.70
CA ILE A 65 6.95 -1.18 3.38
C ILE A 65 6.15 -0.86 2.12
N ILE A 66 6.28 -1.67 1.07
CA ILE A 66 5.53 -1.51 -0.19
C ILE A 66 4.03 -1.62 0.08
N GLY A 67 3.58 -2.62 0.84
CA GLY A 67 2.18 -2.81 1.20
C GLY A 67 1.61 -1.60 1.96
N ILE A 68 2.37 -1.04 2.90
CA ILE A 68 1.96 0.18 3.63
C ILE A 68 1.85 1.36 2.66
N GLY A 69 2.80 1.50 1.73
CA GLY A 69 2.77 2.54 0.71
C GLY A 69 1.53 2.44 -0.21
N ILE A 70 1.17 1.23 -0.63
CA ILE A 70 -0.03 1.00 -1.47
C ILE A 70 -1.30 1.28 -0.68
N LEU A 71 -1.39 0.84 0.58
CA LEU A 71 -2.54 1.18 1.43
C LEU A 71 -2.64 2.69 1.66
N TRP A 72 -1.50 3.37 1.80
CA TRP A 72 -1.47 4.83 1.89
C TRP A 72 -1.99 5.48 0.60
N VAL A 73 -1.58 5.02 -0.58
CA VAL A 73 -2.12 5.49 -1.87
C VAL A 73 -3.63 5.24 -1.95
N GLY A 74 -4.09 4.03 -1.63
CA GLY A 74 -5.52 3.69 -1.63
C GLY A 74 -6.33 4.55 -0.67
N PHE A 75 -5.77 4.90 0.49
CA PHE A 75 -6.39 5.81 1.45
C PHE A 75 -6.48 7.25 0.89
N ASN A 76 -5.45 7.74 0.21
CA ASN A 76 -5.48 9.08 -0.40
C ASN A 76 -6.51 9.20 -1.53
N LEU A 77 -6.80 8.10 -2.25
CA LEU A 77 -7.80 8.09 -3.31
C LEU A 77 -9.24 8.38 -2.80
N PHE A 78 -9.53 8.24 -1.50
CA PHE A 78 -10.82 8.67 -0.93
C PHE A 78 -10.99 10.19 -0.85
N PHE A 79 -9.91 10.96 -1.01
CA PHE A 79 -9.89 12.41 -0.83
C PHE A 79 -9.65 13.17 -2.15
N THR A 80 -9.86 12.52 -3.29
CA THR A 80 -9.83 13.20 -4.60
C THR A 80 -11.08 14.06 -4.78
N ASP A 81 -10.95 15.16 -5.53
CA ASP A 81 -12.05 16.10 -5.75
C ASP A 81 -13.23 15.51 -6.56
N GLN A 82 -13.00 14.39 -7.25
CA GLN A 82 -13.98 13.68 -8.05
C GLN A 82 -13.92 12.18 -7.75
N ILE A 83 -15.04 11.60 -7.29
CA ILE A 83 -15.18 10.16 -7.03
C ILE A 83 -16.34 9.63 -7.88
N ASP A 84 -16.00 9.11 -9.05
CA ASP A 84 -16.91 8.37 -9.93
C ASP A 84 -16.90 6.85 -9.64
N TYR A 85 -17.65 6.07 -10.41
CA TYR A 85 -17.71 4.61 -10.27
C TYR A 85 -16.35 3.94 -10.50
N ASN A 86 -15.58 4.39 -11.50
CA ASN A 86 -14.25 3.83 -11.79
C ASN A 86 -13.29 4.06 -10.63
N THR A 87 -13.31 5.25 -10.06
CA THR A 87 -12.50 5.64 -8.91
C THR A 87 -12.82 4.74 -7.71
N ARG A 88 -14.09 4.38 -7.49
CA ARG A 88 -14.47 3.42 -6.44
C ARG A 88 -13.89 2.03 -6.66
N TYR A 89 -13.91 1.53 -7.91
CA TYR A 89 -13.28 0.25 -8.24
C TYR A 89 -11.76 0.29 -8.08
N LEU A 90 -11.13 1.40 -8.43
CA LEU A 90 -9.69 1.61 -8.24
C LEU A 90 -9.32 1.66 -6.75
N ILE A 91 -10.06 2.41 -5.92
CA ILE A 91 -9.88 2.44 -4.47
C ILE A 91 -9.96 1.02 -3.90
N GLY A 92 -11.02 0.28 -4.24
CA GLY A 92 -11.20 -1.10 -3.79
C GLY A 92 -10.05 -2.00 -4.21
N GLY A 93 -9.67 -1.95 -5.49
CA GLY A 93 -8.56 -2.72 -6.05
C GLY A 93 -7.22 -2.44 -5.39
N THR A 94 -6.87 -1.16 -5.23
CA THR A 94 -5.63 -0.73 -4.58
C THR A 94 -5.57 -1.18 -3.13
N LEU A 95 -6.67 -1.06 -2.38
CA LEU A 95 -6.72 -1.53 -1.00
C LEU A 95 -6.57 -3.05 -0.92
N VAL A 96 -7.27 -3.81 -1.76
CA VAL A 96 -7.17 -5.29 -1.78
C VAL A 96 -5.74 -5.74 -2.10
N ILE A 97 -5.07 -5.09 -3.07
CA ILE A 97 -3.65 -5.34 -3.36
C ILE A 97 -2.77 -5.01 -2.15
N GLY A 98 -2.98 -3.85 -1.54
CA GLY A 98 -2.22 -3.42 -0.36
C GLY A 98 -2.35 -4.42 0.79
N PHE A 99 -3.57 -4.84 1.13
CA PHE A 99 -3.81 -5.85 2.16
C PHE A 99 -3.21 -7.21 1.82
N ALA A 100 -3.30 -7.66 0.56
CA ALA A 100 -2.69 -8.91 0.13
C ALA A 100 -1.17 -8.89 0.31
N ILE A 101 -0.49 -7.81 -0.08
CA ILE A 101 0.96 -7.67 0.09
C ILE A 101 1.35 -7.62 1.57
N ILE A 102 0.58 -6.93 2.41
CA ILE A 102 0.79 -6.94 3.87
C ILE A 102 0.63 -8.34 4.43
N ALA A 103 -0.41 -9.08 4.03
CA ALA A 103 -0.63 -10.44 4.50
C ALA A 103 0.55 -11.35 4.13
N PHE A 104 1.03 -11.28 2.88
CA PHE A 104 2.22 -12.04 2.47
C PHE A 104 3.46 -11.64 3.25
N SER A 105 3.70 -10.33 3.44
CA SER A 105 4.81 -9.83 4.25
C SER A 105 4.78 -10.37 5.68
N LEU A 106 3.61 -10.37 6.33
CA LEU A 106 3.45 -10.88 7.69
C LEU A 106 3.67 -12.39 7.78
N ILE A 107 3.11 -13.16 6.85
CA ILE A 107 3.30 -14.62 6.78
C ILE A 107 4.79 -14.94 6.58
N ASP A 108 5.46 -14.22 5.68
CA ASP A 108 6.88 -14.42 5.42
C ASP A 108 7.74 -14.02 6.62
N ARG A 109 7.34 -13.00 7.37
CA ARG A 109 8.02 -12.61 8.60
C ARG A 109 7.97 -13.72 9.66
N ILE A 110 6.85 -14.44 9.73
CA ILE A 110 6.69 -15.60 10.61
C ILE A 110 7.58 -16.75 10.11
N ARG A 111 7.54 -17.04 8.80
CA ARG A 111 8.36 -18.10 8.18
C ARG A 111 9.86 -17.82 8.25
N ALA A 112 10.29 -16.56 8.20
CA ALA A 112 11.69 -16.11 8.29
C ALA A 112 12.38 -16.43 9.62
N ARG A 113 11.61 -16.82 10.65
CA ARG A 113 12.18 -17.35 11.90
C ARG A 113 12.79 -18.74 11.71
N VAL A 114 12.29 -19.50 10.75
CA VAL A 114 12.68 -20.91 10.50
C VAL A 114 13.40 -21.04 9.15
N LEU A 115 13.00 -20.29 8.12
CA LEU A 115 13.54 -20.34 6.76
C LEU A 115 14.40 -19.12 6.45
N THR A 116 15.55 -19.31 5.81
CA THR A 116 16.47 -18.22 5.43
C THR A 116 16.23 -17.71 4.00
N HIS A 117 15.60 -18.52 3.15
CA HIS A 117 15.38 -18.28 1.72
C HIS A 117 13.90 -18.45 1.35
N MET A 118 13.45 -17.70 0.34
CA MET A 118 12.09 -17.75 -0.22
C MET A 118 11.99 -18.79 -1.35
N PHE A 119 11.04 -19.72 -1.27
CA PHE A 119 10.82 -20.67 -2.37
C PHE A 119 10.30 -19.98 -3.63
N LYS A 120 10.73 -20.45 -4.81
CA LYS A 120 10.26 -19.94 -6.11
C LYS A 120 8.73 -19.95 -6.23
N ARG A 121 8.07 -20.98 -5.69
CA ARG A 121 6.60 -21.13 -5.71
C ARG A 121 5.89 -19.99 -4.96
N ASP A 122 6.41 -19.56 -3.81
CA ASP A 122 5.84 -18.45 -3.04
C ASP A 122 5.87 -17.15 -3.85
N VAL A 123 6.95 -16.91 -4.61
CA VAL A 123 7.07 -15.75 -5.50
C VAL A 123 6.00 -15.79 -6.61
N TYR A 124 5.84 -16.93 -7.28
CA TYR A 124 4.86 -17.06 -8.37
C TYR A 124 3.42 -16.85 -7.88
N ILE A 125 3.05 -17.45 -6.74
CA ILE A 125 1.71 -17.31 -6.17
C ILE A 125 1.40 -15.84 -5.88
N ARG A 126 2.37 -15.11 -5.32
CA ARG A 126 2.20 -13.68 -5.01
C ARG A 126 1.99 -12.84 -6.26
N ILE A 127 2.87 -12.97 -7.26
CA ILE A 127 2.77 -12.19 -8.50
C ILE A 127 1.45 -12.49 -9.19
N LEU A 128 1.05 -13.76 -9.26
CA LEU A 128 -0.22 -14.18 -9.84
C LEU A 128 -1.41 -13.59 -9.08
N THR A 129 -1.36 -13.59 -7.75
CA THR A 129 -2.42 -13.00 -6.90
C THR A 129 -2.61 -11.51 -7.22
N ILE A 130 -1.53 -10.74 -7.26
CA ILE A 130 -1.60 -9.30 -7.57
C ILE A 130 -2.11 -9.09 -9.01
N MET A 131 -1.63 -9.88 -9.96
CA MET A 131 -2.03 -9.81 -11.36
C MET A 131 -3.52 -10.11 -11.54
N VAL A 132 -4.05 -11.13 -10.86
CA VAL A 132 -5.48 -11.47 -10.89
C VAL A 132 -6.33 -10.33 -10.37
N ILE A 133 -5.95 -9.73 -9.23
CA ILE A 133 -6.68 -8.57 -8.69
C ILE A 133 -6.65 -7.41 -9.68
N ALA A 134 -5.49 -7.11 -10.27
CA ALA A 134 -5.36 -6.03 -11.24
C ALA A 134 -6.23 -6.26 -12.50
N ILE A 135 -6.27 -7.49 -13.01
CA ILE A 135 -7.11 -7.86 -14.16
C ILE A 135 -8.59 -7.71 -13.83
N ILE A 136 -9.03 -8.15 -12.65
CA ILE A 136 -10.43 -8.02 -12.23
C ILE A 136 -10.82 -6.53 -12.18
N VAL A 137 -9.99 -5.70 -11.54
CA VAL A 137 -10.25 -4.26 -11.41
C VAL A 137 -10.29 -3.58 -12.78
N ALA A 138 -9.30 -3.87 -13.63
CA ALA A 138 -9.24 -3.32 -14.99
C ALA A 138 -10.46 -3.75 -15.83
N GLY A 139 -10.89 -5.01 -15.71
CA GLY A 139 -12.06 -5.54 -16.42
C GLY A 139 -13.37 -4.87 -15.96
N VAL A 140 -13.54 -4.64 -14.65
CA VAL A 140 -14.72 -3.95 -14.13
C VAL A 140 -14.74 -2.48 -14.60
N VAL A 141 -13.60 -1.80 -14.58
CA VAL A 141 -13.47 -0.43 -15.09
C VAL A 141 -13.76 -0.37 -16.59
N SER A 142 -13.26 -1.31 -17.39
CA SER A 142 -13.50 -1.33 -18.83
C SER A 142 -14.97 -1.58 -19.18
N VAL A 143 -15.64 -2.47 -18.46
CA VAL A 143 -17.09 -2.72 -18.64
C VAL A 143 -17.87 -1.46 -18.28
N ASN A 144 -17.52 -0.81 -17.17
CA ASN A 144 -18.21 0.42 -16.76
C ASN A 144 -18.03 1.55 -17.78
N ASN A 145 -16.83 1.72 -18.35
CA ASN A 145 -16.61 2.66 -19.45
C ASN A 145 -17.47 2.34 -20.67
N SER A 146 -17.53 1.07 -21.07
CA SER A 146 -18.36 0.66 -22.21
C SER A 146 -19.85 0.93 -22.00
N ILE A 147 -20.35 0.90 -20.76
CA ILE A 147 -21.74 1.24 -20.43
C ILE A 147 -21.95 2.76 -20.44
N ALA A 148 -20.94 3.53 -20.01
CA ALA A 148 -21.01 4.98 -20.00
C ALA A 148 -20.96 5.59 -21.41
N ASP A 149 -20.28 4.93 -22.35
CA ASP A 149 -20.11 5.38 -23.74
C ASP A 149 -21.22 4.91 -24.69
N ALA A 150 -22.06 3.95 -24.29
CA ALA A 150 -23.15 3.37 -25.10
C ALA A 150 -24.48 4.13 -24.95
#